data_AF-A0A0Q9NW30-F1
#
_entry.id   AF-A0A0Q9NW30-F1
#
_cell.length_a   1.000
_cell.length_b   1.000
_cell.length_c   1.000
_cell.angle_alpha   90.00
_cell.angle_beta   90.00
_cell.angle_gamma   90.00
#
_symmetry.space_group_name_H-M   'P 1'
#
loop_
_entity.id
_entity.type
_entity.pdbx_description
1 polymer ?
#
loop_
_entity_poly.entity_id
_entity_poly.type
_entity_poly.pdbx_seq_one_letter_code
_entity_poly.pdbx_strand_id
1 'polypeptide(L)'
;MTKIFDDPARFADDALDGFAAAHRQYVARVDGGVVRSTETPAGQVALVIGGGSGHYPAFAGLVGAGLAAGSACGNMFASPSAGQVYRVVKAAETGGGVLLSYGNYAGDVLHFGQAQERLNAEGIETRTVLVTDDIASAPLEEITKRRGIAGDLTVFKVAGAAAEAGLDLDAVERLAIKANHHTRSLGVAFAGCTLPGAAEPLFTVPEGMMSVGLGIHGEPGISEQPLPTASELATLLVDGLLKDKPDAAGSRVVPILNGLGTVKYDELFLLFGKIEALLTAAGLEIVEPECGELVTSLDMSGLSLTLFWLDEELEQFWSAPADTPAFRKGNLAPRRARSVAVQAGAGTATSFTATAASAALAGTAVQALKVAQSAVVEHEEALGKLDAIAGDGDHGIGMRRGVDAAVAAAEQSHAAGAGLEEVLAAAGEQWAERAGGTSGALWGAAVTAVGRALGSKDTYTESDAAAAVDALRDAILTLGKAEAGDKTMVDALLPFADVFNRGIDDGDGLVRSLRTAADAAARAADATAGLSPKKGRARPLAEKSLGHPDPGAVSFGLIADRVAEYAASIERS
;
A
#
# COMPACT_ATOMS: atom_id res chain seq x y z
N MET A 1 13.62 12.75 -1.70
CA MET A 1 14.95 13.39 -1.58
C MET A 1 15.77 12.66 -0.52
N THR A 2 17.03 12.33 -0.80
CA THR A 2 17.98 11.76 0.19
C THR A 2 18.29 12.78 1.29
N LYS A 3 18.07 12.41 2.55
CA LYS A 3 18.22 13.31 3.72
C LYS A 3 19.37 12.95 4.66
N ILE A 4 19.88 11.73 4.58
CA ILE A 4 20.87 11.20 5.51
C ILE A 4 22.13 10.90 4.71
N PHE A 5 23.12 11.79 4.79
CA PHE A 5 24.45 11.65 4.19
C PHE A 5 25.42 12.65 4.81
N ASP A 6 26.72 12.33 4.80
CA ASP A 6 27.78 13.29 5.15
C ASP A 6 28.32 13.97 3.87
N ASP A 7 29.01 13.23 3.01
CA ASP A 7 29.53 13.69 1.71
C ASP A 7 28.84 12.94 0.56
N PRO A 8 28.09 13.64 -0.33
CA PRO A 8 27.48 13.04 -1.51
C PRO A 8 28.44 12.25 -2.40
N ALA A 9 29.70 12.68 -2.52
CA ALA A 9 30.69 12.03 -3.37
C ALA A 9 31.11 10.64 -2.85
N ARG A 10 30.98 10.43 -1.54
CA ARG A 10 31.31 9.17 -0.85
C ARG A 10 30.09 8.31 -0.53
N PHE A 11 28.88 8.80 -0.83
CA PHE A 11 27.63 8.18 -0.43
C PHE A 11 27.54 6.69 -0.79
N ALA A 12 27.90 6.31 -2.01
CA ALA A 12 27.81 4.92 -2.47
C ALA A 12 28.72 3.98 -1.66
N ASP A 13 29.98 4.38 -1.40
CA ASP A 13 30.94 3.59 -0.65
C ASP A 13 30.55 3.49 0.84
N ASP A 14 30.16 4.62 1.46
CA ASP A 14 29.77 4.65 2.87
C ASP A 14 28.47 3.84 3.09
N ALA A 15 27.53 3.91 2.15
CA ALA A 15 26.32 3.08 2.16
C ALA A 15 26.64 1.58 2.01
N LEU A 16 27.58 1.22 1.14
CA LEU A 16 28.00 -0.16 0.95
C LEU A 16 28.73 -0.74 2.18
N ASP A 17 29.55 0.07 2.86
CA ASP A 17 30.18 -0.30 4.13
C ASP A 17 29.14 -0.51 5.23
N GLY A 18 28.13 0.36 5.31
CA GLY A 18 26.99 0.21 6.21
C GLY A 18 26.18 -1.06 5.94
N PHE A 19 25.91 -1.35 4.66
CA PHE A 19 25.25 -2.58 4.23
C PHE A 19 26.04 -3.84 4.64
N ALA A 20 27.34 -3.88 4.35
CA ALA A 20 28.19 -5.00 4.73
C ALA A 20 28.24 -5.17 6.27
N ALA A 21 28.26 -4.07 7.02
CA ALA A 21 28.23 -4.10 8.49
C ALA A 21 26.90 -4.65 9.05
N ALA A 22 25.76 -4.33 8.41
CA ALA A 22 24.43 -4.80 8.81
C ALA A 22 24.19 -6.27 8.44
N HIS A 23 24.86 -6.78 7.41
CA HIS A 23 24.65 -8.11 6.84
C HIS A 23 25.91 -8.99 6.82
N ARG A 24 26.79 -8.86 7.84
CA ARG A 24 28.06 -9.60 7.95
C ARG A 24 27.91 -11.13 7.88
N GLN A 25 26.74 -11.66 8.22
CA GLN A 25 26.41 -13.08 8.14
C GLN A 25 26.11 -13.56 6.71
N TYR A 26 25.87 -12.63 5.78
CA TYR A 26 25.58 -12.92 4.38
C TYR A 26 26.72 -12.49 3.47
N VAL A 27 27.29 -11.30 3.70
CA VAL A 27 28.26 -10.68 2.76
C VAL A 27 29.55 -10.24 3.44
N ALA A 28 30.63 -10.24 2.65
CA ALA A 28 31.92 -9.67 2.98
C ALA A 28 32.25 -8.53 2.01
N ARG A 29 32.71 -7.39 2.54
CA ARG A 29 33.14 -6.23 1.76
C ARG A 29 34.47 -6.55 1.07
N VAL A 30 34.55 -6.25 -0.23
CA VAL A 30 35.78 -6.30 -1.04
C VAL A 30 35.93 -4.99 -1.79
N ASP A 31 37.14 -4.65 -2.24
CA ASP A 31 37.33 -3.44 -3.05
C ASP A 31 36.51 -3.52 -4.35
N GLY A 32 35.54 -2.61 -4.50
CA GLY A 32 34.64 -2.55 -5.64
C GLY A 32 33.30 -3.26 -5.50
N GLY A 33 33.00 -3.86 -4.35
CA GLY A 33 31.70 -4.52 -4.14
C GLY A 33 31.62 -5.40 -2.90
N VAL A 34 30.80 -6.44 -2.99
CA VAL A 34 30.64 -7.45 -1.94
C VAL A 34 30.67 -8.85 -2.54
N VAL A 35 31.14 -9.82 -1.77
CA VAL A 35 31.00 -11.25 -2.06
C VAL A 35 30.25 -11.92 -0.91
N ARG A 36 29.75 -13.13 -1.11
CA ARG A 36 29.17 -13.91 -0.02
C ARG A 36 30.20 -14.15 1.08
N SER A 37 29.75 -14.13 2.33
CA SER A 37 30.59 -14.43 3.51
C SER A 37 30.75 -15.93 3.76
N THR A 38 29.90 -16.76 3.15
CA THR A 38 29.88 -18.22 3.29
C THR A 38 30.76 -18.91 2.24
N GLU A 39 31.40 -20.02 2.62
CA GLU A 39 32.26 -20.79 1.72
C GLU A 39 31.49 -21.29 0.48
N THR A 40 32.15 -21.27 -0.67
CA THR A 40 31.66 -21.88 -1.92
C THR A 40 32.37 -23.20 -2.18
N PRO A 41 31.64 -24.28 -2.52
CA PRO A 41 32.24 -25.50 -3.02
C PRO A 41 33.26 -25.21 -4.13
N ALA A 42 34.41 -25.90 -4.07
CA ALA A 42 35.42 -25.82 -5.13
C ALA A 42 34.82 -26.36 -6.45
N GLY A 43 35.07 -25.64 -7.54
CA GLY A 43 34.55 -25.98 -8.86
C GLY A 43 33.10 -25.55 -9.13
N GLN A 44 32.42 -24.90 -8.18
CA GLN A 44 31.10 -24.32 -8.43
C GLN A 44 31.23 -23.06 -9.31
N VAL A 45 30.29 -22.87 -10.24
CA VAL A 45 30.19 -21.65 -11.04
C VAL A 45 29.89 -20.45 -10.13
N ALA A 46 30.62 -19.34 -10.32
CA ALA A 46 30.33 -18.09 -9.62
C ALA A 46 29.46 -17.17 -10.49
N LEU A 47 28.21 -16.92 -10.08
CA LEU A 47 27.41 -15.83 -10.63
C LEU A 47 27.84 -14.52 -9.96
N VAL A 48 28.38 -13.58 -10.74
CA VAL A 48 28.70 -12.22 -10.28
C VAL A 48 27.80 -11.24 -11.01
N ILE A 49 27.00 -10.51 -10.24
CA ILE A 49 26.08 -9.47 -10.74
C ILE A 49 26.67 -8.08 -10.48
N GLY A 50 25.99 -7.02 -10.88
CA GLY A 50 26.38 -5.68 -10.48
C GLY A 50 25.94 -4.58 -11.43
N GLY A 51 26.42 -3.38 -11.13
CA GLY A 51 26.11 -2.17 -11.86
C GLY A 51 26.25 -0.93 -10.98
N GLY A 52 25.68 0.19 -11.43
CA GLY A 52 25.59 1.40 -10.62
C GLY A 52 24.85 1.17 -9.30
N SER A 53 25.23 1.90 -8.26
CA SER A 53 24.51 1.91 -6.99
C SER A 53 23.22 2.75 -7.09
N GLY A 54 22.26 2.49 -6.20
CA GLY A 54 20.97 3.22 -6.15
C GLY A 54 19.73 2.40 -6.48
N HIS A 55 19.91 1.09 -6.68
CA HIS A 55 18.83 0.17 -7.07
C HIS A 55 18.49 -0.88 -6.00
N TYR A 56 18.92 -0.66 -4.74
CA TYR A 56 18.75 -1.62 -3.66
C TYR A 56 17.29 -2.11 -3.57
N PRO A 57 17.01 -3.41 -3.45
CA PRO A 57 17.93 -4.54 -3.21
C PRO A 57 18.99 -4.87 -4.26
N ALA A 58 18.77 -4.54 -5.53
CA ALA A 58 19.78 -4.73 -6.55
C ALA A 58 21.00 -3.80 -6.33
N PHE A 59 22.23 -4.28 -6.37
CA PHE A 59 22.66 -5.66 -6.61
C PHE A 59 23.15 -6.34 -5.33
N ALA A 60 23.74 -5.59 -4.39
CA ALA A 60 24.38 -6.15 -3.20
C ALA A 60 23.43 -6.94 -2.27
N GLY A 61 22.14 -6.56 -2.21
CA GLY A 61 21.12 -7.26 -1.43
C GLY A 61 20.78 -8.65 -1.94
N LEU A 62 21.20 -8.98 -3.17
CA LEU A 62 20.98 -10.24 -3.87
C LEU A 62 22.16 -11.22 -3.73
N VAL A 63 23.22 -10.85 -3.02
CA VAL A 63 24.38 -11.73 -2.78
C VAL A 63 24.08 -12.71 -1.63
N GLY A 64 24.19 -14.01 -1.90
CA GLY A 64 23.87 -15.09 -0.97
C GLY A 64 23.66 -16.44 -1.66
N ALA A 65 23.44 -17.49 -0.87
CA ALA A 65 23.26 -18.85 -1.38
C ALA A 65 22.01 -18.96 -2.26
N GLY A 66 22.10 -19.70 -3.36
CA GLY A 66 21.00 -19.88 -4.32
C GLY A 66 20.71 -18.69 -5.24
N LEU A 67 21.54 -17.64 -5.19
CA LEU A 67 21.40 -16.46 -6.04
C LEU A 67 22.76 -15.93 -6.54
N ALA A 68 23.41 -14.94 -5.93
CA ALA A 68 24.70 -14.43 -6.41
C ALA A 68 25.89 -14.72 -5.48
N ALA A 69 27.04 -15.05 -6.05
CA ALA A 69 28.30 -15.23 -5.33
C ALA A 69 28.96 -13.88 -4.97
N GLY A 70 28.73 -12.85 -5.79
CA GLY A 70 29.18 -11.49 -5.52
C GLY A 70 28.47 -10.44 -6.37
N SER A 71 28.67 -9.19 -6.00
CA SER A 71 28.13 -8.02 -6.68
C SER A 71 29.21 -6.96 -6.81
N ALA A 72 29.50 -6.54 -8.05
CA ALA A 72 30.32 -5.37 -8.31
C ALA A 72 29.43 -4.10 -8.20
N CYS A 73 29.81 -3.16 -7.34
CA CYS A 73 29.02 -1.99 -7.03
C CYS A 73 29.75 -0.73 -7.47
N GLY A 74 29.20 -0.04 -8.45
CA GLY A 74 29.70 1.26 -8.90
C GLY A 74 29.20 2.42 -8.04
N ASN A 75 29.48 3.65 -8.48
CA ASN A 75 28.93 4.84 -7.83
C ASN A 75 27.42 4.98 -8.15
N MET A 76 26.75 5.98 -7.57
CA MET A 76 25.32 6.24 -7.81
C MET A 76 25.03 6.39 -9.31
N PHE A 77 24.23 5.46 -9.86
CA PHE A 77 23.88 5.36 -11.28
C PHE A 77 25.06 5.35 -12.26
N ALA A 78 26.24 4.91 -11.80
CA ALA A 78 27.42 4.79 -12.64
C ALA A 78 28.06 3.41 -12.47
N SER A 79 28.28 2.71 -13.59
CA SER A 79 28.91 1.39 -13.64
C SER A 79 30.16 1.30 -12.74
N PRO A 80 30.42 0.15 -12.08
CA PRO A 80 31.72 -0.12 -11.51
C PRO A 80 32.79 -0.12 -12.60
N SER A 81 34.01 0.23 -12.24
CA SER A 81 35.16 0.13 -13.15
C SER A 81 35.54 -1.33 -13.40
N ALA A 82 36.17 -1.61 -14.54
CA ALA A 82 36.68 -2.94 -14.87
C ALA A 82 37.60 -3.51 -13.78
N GLY A 83 38.38 -2.65 -13.11
CA GLY A 83 39.24 -3.05 -11.99
C GLY A 83 38.46 -3.50 -10.75
N GLN A 84 37.34 -2.85 -10.44
CA GLN A 84 36.43 -3.25 -9.35
C GLN A 84 35.76 -4.58 -9.67
N VAL A 85 35.21 -4.73 -10.88
CA VAL A 85 34.60 -5.99 -11.34
C VAL A 85 35.61 -7.15 -11.24
N TYR A 86 36.83 -6.96 -11.77
CA TYR A 86 37.91 -7.94 -11.68
C TYR A 86 38.18 -8.39 -10.24
N ARG A 87 38.29 -7.45 -9.29
CA ARG A 87 38.58 -7.79 -7.88
C ARG A 87 37.44 -8.52 -7.20
N VAL A 88 36.19 -8.16 -7.48
CA VAL A 88 35.02 -8.90 -6.99
C VAL A 88 35.02 -10.33 -7.53
N VAL A 89 35.26 -10.50 -8.84
CA VAL A 89 35.33 -11.83 -9.45
C VAL A 89 36.45 -12.67 -8.83
N LYS A 90 37.66 -12.11 -8.69
CA LYS A 90 38.79 -12.79 -8.05
C LYS A 90 38.52 -13.21 -6.60
N ALA A 91 37.63 -12.51 -5.90
CA ALA A 91 37.23 -12.87 -4.55
C ALA A 91 36.08 -13.90 -4.50
N ALA A 92 35.29 -14.02 -5.57
CA ALA A 92 34.11 -14.90 -5.62
C ALA A 92 34.38 -16.25 -6.32
N GLU A 93 35.32 -16.30 -7.27
CA GLU A 93 35.58 -17.49 -8.09
C GLU A 93 36.22 -18.63 -7.29
N THR A 94 35.79 -19.87 -7.57
CA THR A 94 36.32 -21.09 -6.94
C THR A 94 36.76 -22.15 -7.94
N GLY A 95 37.14 -21.73 -9.16
CA GLY A 95 37.62 -22.62 -10.22
C GLY A 95 36.54 -23.31 -11.08
N GLY A 96 35.25 -23.00 -10.90
CA GLY A 96 34.15 -23.51 -11.74
C GLY A 96 33.81 -22.65 -12.96
N GLY A 97 34.57 -21.57 -13.19
CA GLY A 97 34.22 -20.52 -14.14
C GLY A 97 33.25 -19.48 -13.56
N VAL A 98 33.03 -18.40 -14.31
CA VAL A 98 32.30 -17.21 -13.86
C VAL A 98 31.26 -16.80 -14.91
N LEU A 99 30.03 -16.56 -14.46
CA LEU A 99 29.01 -15.88 -15.25
C LEU A 99 28.81 -14.45 -14.71
N LEU A 100 29.03 -13.47 -15.58
CA LEU A 100 28.67 -12.08 -15.33
C LEU A 100 27.24 -11.85 -15.84
N SER A 101 26.38 -11.22 -15.05
CA SER A 101 25.04 -10.85 -15.52
C SER A 101 24.55 -9.55 -14.89
N TYR A 102 24.02 -8.67 -15.74
CA TYR A 102 23.62 -7.30 -15.41
C TYR A 102 22.73 -6.74 -16.54
N GLY A 103 22.03 -5.64 -16.25
CA GLY A 103 21.20 -4.97 -17.25
C GLY A 103 22.00 -4.36 -18.40
N ASN A 104 21.42 -4.34 -19.61
CA ASN A 104 22.11 -3.89 -20.81
C ASN A 104 22.27 -2.35 -20.89
N TYR A 105 23.30 -1.83 -20.22
CA TYR A 105 23.70 -0.42 -20.24
C TYR A 105 25.13 -0.27 -20.73
N ALA A 106 25.39 0.77 -21.53
CA ALA A 106 26.67 0.94 -22.23
C ALA A 106 27.89 0.98 -21.31
N GLY A 107 27.76 1.62 -20.13
CA GLY A 107 28.84 1.69 -19.13
C GLY A 107 29.18 0.32 -18.56
N ASP A 108 28.15 -0.44 -18.17
CA ASP A 108 28.32 -1.78 -17.61
C ASP A 108 28.88 -2.75 -18.67
N VAL A 109 28.34 -2.72 -19.90
CA VAL A 109 28.83 -3.53 -21.02
C VAL A 109 30.33 -3.31 -21.26
N LEU A 110 30.79 -2.05 -21.24
CA LEU A 110 32.19 -1.73 -21.44
C LEU A 110 33.07 -2.24 -20.28
N HIS A 111 32.72 -1.95 -19.04
CA HIS A 111 33.58 -2.25 -17.90
C HIS A 111 33.60 -3.73 -17.51
N PHE A 112 32.45 -4.41 -17.54
CA PHE A 112 32.40 -5.86 -17.31
C PHE A 112 33.05 -6.61 -18.48
N GLY A 113 32.87 -6.15 -19.73
CA GLY A 113 33.56 -6.73 -20.89
C GLY A 113 35.08 -6.66 -20.78
N GLN A 114 35.63 -5.50 -20.39
CA GLN A 114 37.07 -5.35 -20.13
C GLN A 114 37.57 -6.26 -19.00
N ALA A 115 36.78 -6.41 -17.93
CA ALA A 115 37.12 -7.33 -16.85
C ALA A 115 37.12 -8.79 -17.32
N GLN A 116 36.11 -9.19 -18.10
CA GLN A 116 36.00 -10.52 -18.71
C GLN A 116 37.20 -10.84 -19.60
N GLU A 117 37.59 -9.94 -20.50
CA GLU A 117 38.78 -10.13 -21.37
C GLU A 117 40.04 -10.38 -20.55
N ARG A 118 40.23 -9.60 -19.48
CA ARG A 118 41.37 -9.77 -18.57
C ARG A 118 41.32 -11.10 -17.83
N LEU A 119 40.18 -11.48 -17.27
CA LEU A 119 40.01 -12.74 -16.52
C LEU A 119 40.27 -13.96 -17.42
N ASN A 120 39.74 -13.94 -18.64
CA ASN A 120 39.98 -14.99 -19.64
C ASN A 120 41.46 -15.07 -20.04
N ALA A 121 42.16 -13.94 -20.20
CA ALA A 121 43.59 -13.93 -20.46
C ALA A 121 44.43 -14.52 -19.32
N GLU A 122 43.91 -14.49 -18.08
CA GLU A 122 44.49 -15.11 -16.89
C GLU A 122 44.06 -16.59 -16.71
N GLY A 123 43.26 -17.14 -17.62
CA GLY A 123 42.80 -18.54 -17.59
C GLY A 123 41.56 -18.79 -16.71
N ILE A 124 40.86 -17.73 -16.29
CA ILE A 124 39.59 -17.83 -15.56
C ILE A 124 38.45 -17.68 -16.56
N GLU A 125 37.85 -18.80 -16.94
CA GLU A 125 36.77 -18.80 -17.93
C GLU A 125 35.59 -17.96 -17.42
N THR A 126 35.35 -16.85 -18.11
CA THR A 126 34.35 -15.85 -17.76
C THR A 126 33.49 -15.53 -18.96
N ARG A 127 32.17 -15.63 -18.80
CA ARG A 127 31.16 -15.34 -19.83
C ARG A 127 30.15 -14.31 -19.31
N THR A 128 29.40 -13.68 -20.22
CA THR A 128 28.42 -12.64 -19.88
C THR A 128 27.06 -12.92 -20.49
N VAL A 129 26.01 -12.79 -19.68
CA VAL A 129 24.61 -12.73 -20.15
C VAL A 129 24.01 -11.39 -19.78
N LEU A 130 23.73 -10.57 -20.79
CA LEU A 130 23.05 -9.28 -20.63
C LEU A 130 21.55 -9.48 -20.50
N VAL A 131 20.94 -8.79 -19.55
CA VAL A 131 19.47 -8.79 -19.38
C VAL A 131 18.86 -7.70 -20.24
N THR A 132 17.77 -8.05 -20.93
CA THR A 132 17.18 -7.24 -22.01
C THR A 132 15.65 -7.30 -21.97
N ASP A 133 15.06 -7.19 -20.78
CA ASP A 133 13.64 -7.42 -20.51
C ASP A 133 12.74 -6.20 -20.80
N ASP A 134 13.28 -4.98 -20.83
CA ASP A 134 12.49 -3.75 -20.96
C ASP A 134 11.91 -3.55 -22.37
N ILE A 135 10.62 -3.83 -22.53
CA ILE A 135 9.93 -3.77 -23.83
C ILE A 135 9.78 -2.35 -24.37
N ALA A 136 9.92 -1.33 -23.51
CA ALA A 136 9.76 0.06 -23.93
C ALA A 136 11.01 0.62 -24.61
N SER A 137 12.18 0.01 -24.37
CA SER A 137 13.47 0.55 -24.82
C SER A 137 13.84 0.20 -26.26
N ALA A 138 13.35 -0.92 -26.79
CA ALA A 138 13.53 -1.33 -28.18
C ALA A 138 12.44 -2.33 -28.60
N PRO A 139 12.06 -2.37 -29.89
CA PRO A 139 11.07 -3.34 -30.39
C PRO A 139 11.63 -4.78 -30.34
N LEU A 140 10.76 -5.77 -30.49
CA LEU A 140 11.12 -7.20 -30.33
C LEU A 140 12.19 -7.66 -31.33
N GLU A 141 12.18 -7.11 -32.55
CA GLU A 141 13.17 -7.40 -33.58
C GLU A 141 14.58 -6.95 -33.20
N GLU A 142 14.68 -6.02 -32.25
CA GLU A 142 15.94 -5.50 -31.71
C GLU A 142 16.08 -5.83 -30.22
N ILE A 143 15.58 -7.00 -29.78
CA ILE A 143 15.57 -7.41 -28.37
C ILE A 143 16.93 -7.25 -27.68
N THR A 144 18.04 -7.49 -28.39
CA THR A 144 19.41 -7.35 -27.84
C THR A 144 19.82 -5.91 -27.53
N LYS A 145 19.05 -4.91 -27.97
CA LYS A 145 19.24 -3.49 -27.66
C LYS A 145 18.39 -3.02 -26.49
N ARG A 146 17.47 -3.86 -25.98
CA ARG A 146 16.64 -3.49 -24.83
C ARG A 146 17.49 -3.33 -23.58
N ARG A 147 17.09 -2.41 -22.70
CA ARG A 147 17.62 -2.26 -21.34
C ARG A 147 17.26 -3.49 -20.49
N GLY A 148 18.06 -3.72 -19.45
CA GLY A 148 17.70 -4.63 -18.37
C GLY A 148 17.16 -3.83 -17.17
N ILE A 149 15.99 -4.20 -16.62
CA ILE A 149 15.38 -3.54 -15.47
C ILE A 149 15.01 -4.57 -14.38
N ALA A 150 13.79 -4.54 -13.83
CA ALA A 150 13.37 -5.46 -12.77
C ALA A 150 13.44 -6.96 -13.13
N GLY A 151 13.43 -7.30 -14.43
CA GLY A 151 13.60 -8.67 -14.91
C GLY A 151 14.98 -9.26 -14.65
N ASP A 152 15.98 -8.43 -14.30
CA ASP A 152 17.28 -8.85 -13.77
C ASP A 152 17.14 -9.97 -12.72
N LEU A 153 16.19 -9.80 -11.79
CA LEU A 153 15.96 -10.78 -10.72
C LEU A 153 15.65 -12.18 -11.26
N THR A 154 14.90 -12.29 -12.35
CA THR A 154 14.50 -13.58 -12.93
C THR A 154 15.71 -14.33 -13.49
N VAL A 155 16.59 -13.61 -14.18
CA VAL A 155 17.80 -14.15 -14.80
C VAL A 155 18.80 -14.53 -13.71
N PHE A 156 19.01 -13.65 -12.73
CA PHE A 156 19.93 -13.91 -11.62
C PHE A 156 19.47 -15.08 -10.77
N LYS A 157 18.16 -15.17 -10.48
CA LYS A 157 17.60 -16.26 -9.69
C LYS A 157 17.76 -17.61 -10.38
N VAL A 158 17.49 -17.69 -11.68
CA VAL A 158 17.64 -18.92 -12.45
C VAL A 158 19.11 -19.34 -12.56
N ALA A 159 19.99 -18.42 -12.94
CA ALA A 159 21.42 -18.69 -13.06
C ALA A 159 22.04 -19.08 -11.72
N GLY A 160 21.69 -18.34 -10.66
CA GLY A 160 22.16 -18.57 -9.31
C GLY A 160 21.73 -19.91 -8.73
N ALA A 161 20.46 -20.27 -8.91
CA ALA A 161 19.95 -21.56 -8.48
C ALA A 161 20.56 -22.72 -9.27
N ALA A 162 20.82 -22.54 -10.57
CA ALA A 162 21.53 -23.52 -11.39
C ALA A 162 22.97 -23.74 -10.91
N ALA A 163 23.69 -22.65 -10.62
CA ALA A 163 25.04 -22.72 -10.06
C ALA A 163 25.05 -23.39 -8.67
N GLU A 164 24.10 -23.04 -7.79
CA GLU A 164 23.94 -23.65 -6.46
C GLU A 164 23.60 -25.15 -6.54
N ALA A 165 22.89 -25.57 -7.58
CA ALA A 165 22.62 -26.98 -7.87
C ALA A 165 23.84 -27.74 -8.45
N GLY A 166 24.98 -27.06 -8.63
CA GLY A 166 26.24 -27.66 -9.07
C GLY A 166 26.35 -27.89 -10.58
N LEU A 167 25.54 -27.18 -11.39
CA LEU A 167 25.65 -27.23 -12.84
C LEU A 167 26.92 -26.51 -13.31
N ASP A 168 27.43 -26.92 -14.47
CA ASP A 168 28.60 -26.30 -15.12
C ASP A 168 28.27 -24.98 -15.81
N LEU A 169 29.30 -24.24 -16.22
CA LEU A 169 29.17 -22.91 -16.79
C LEU A 169 28.31 -22.89 -18.07
N ASP A 170 28.42 -23.94 -18.91
CA ASP A 170 27.62 -24.07 -20.14
C ASP A 170 26.12 -24.16 -19.82
N ALA A 171 25.75 -25.00 -18.84
CA ALA A 171 24.36 -25.16 -18.45
C ALA A 171 23.81 -23.91 -17.76
N VAL A 172 24.61 -23.26 -16.89
CA VAL A 172 24.23 -22.02 -16.20
C VAL A 172 24.00 -20.87 -17.20
N GLU A 173 24.91 -20.68 -18.18
CA GLU A 173 24.76 -19.68 -19.24
C GLU A 173 23.51 -19.94 -20.09
N ARG A 174 23.31 -21.19 -20.54
CA ARG A 174 22.12 -21.56 -21.32
C ARG A 174 20.82 -21.23 -20.57
N LEU A 175 20.75 -21.54 -19.28
CA LEU A 175 19.58 -21.28 -18.44
C LEU A 175 19.36 -19.77 -18.23
N ALA A 176 20.42 -18.99 -18.05
CA ALA A 176 20.34 -17.54 -17.94
C ALA A 176 19.80 -16.90 -19.24
N ILE A 177 20.31 -17.33 -20.40
CA ILE A 177 19.84 -16.87 -21.73
C ILE A 177 18.36 -17.22 -21.91
N LYS A 178 17.97 -18.46 -21.56
CA LYS A 178 16.58 -18.91 -21.65
C LYS A 178 15.66 -18.09 -20.74
N ALA A 179 16.06 -17.84 -19.49
CA ALA A 179 15.31 -17.01 -18.57
C ALA A 179 15.12 -15.59 -19.12
N ASN A 180 16.19 -14.96 -19.62
CA ASN A 180 16.12 -13.63 -20.22
C ASN A 180 15.14 -13.57 -21.41
N HIS A 181 15.17 -14.57 -22.30
CA HIS A 181 14.22 -14.67 -23.41
C HIS A 181 12.76 -14.81 -22.95
N HIS A 182 12.54 -15.39 -21.77
CA HIS A 182 11.23 -15.63 -21.16
C HIS A 182 10.75 -14.49 -20.25
N THR A 183 11.48 -13.38 -20.16
CA THR A 183 11.16 -12.27 -19.27
C THR A 183 10.86 -10.99 -20.04
N ARG A 184 9.79 -10.29 -19.66
CA ARG A 184 9.42 -8.98 -20.20
C ARG A 184 9.04 -8.04 -19.08
N SER A 185 9.43 -6.78 -19.19
CA SER A 185 9.14 -5.74 -18.20
C SER A 185 8.71 -4.44 -18.82
N LEU A 186 7.84 -3.72 -18.11
CA LEU A 186 7.36 -2.39 -18.46
C LEU A 186 7.27 -1.51 -17.21
N GLY A 187 7.97 -0.37 -17.23
CA GLY A 187 8.01 0.60 -16.14
C GLY A 187 7.21 1.87 -16.41
N VAL A 188 6.72 2.50 -15.33
CA VAL A 188 6.10 3.83 -15.33
C VAL A 188 6.60 4.65 -14.13
N ALA A 189 6.53 5.97 -14.24
CA ALA A 189 6.86 6.88 -13.16
C ALA A 189 5.89 8.07 -13.06
N PHE A 190 5.68 8.53 -11.84
CA PHE A 190 4.89 9.70 -11.46
C PHE A 190 5.78 10.87 -11.01
N ALA A 191 7.03 10.61 -10.64
CA ALA A 191 8.04 11.62 -10.35
C ALA A 191 9.46 11.04 -10.45
N GLY A 192 10.43 11.85 -10.86
CA GLY A 192 11.83 11.44 -10.96
C GLY A 192 12.56 11.34 -9.63
N CYS A 193 13.64 10.57 -9.63
CA CYS A 193 14.52 10.41 -8.48
C CYS A 193 15.51 11.56 -8.33
N THR A 194 16.00 11.73 -7.10
CA THR A 194 16.99 12.75 -6.72
C THR A 194 18.28 12.07 -6.27
N LEU A 195 19.40 12.43 -6.92
CA LEU A 195 20.72 11.94 -6.49
C LEU A 195 21.07 12.47 -5.08
N PRO A 196 21.85 11.72 -4.28
CA PRO A 196 22.38 12.24 -3.02
C PRO A 196 23.10 13.58 -3.22
N GLY A 197 22.75 14.58 -2.39
CA GLY A 197 23.30 15.93 -2.49
C GLY A 197 22.72 16.82 -3.60
N ALA A 198 21.90 16.29 -4.52
CA ALA A 198 21.24 17.11 -5.53
C ALA A 198 20.08 17.93 -4.93
N ALA A 199 19.90 19.15 -5.44
CA ALA A 199 18.81 20.04 -5.01
C ALA A 199 17.46 19.68 -5.66
N GLU A 200 17.50 19.12 -6.86
CA GLU A 200 16.34 18.86 -7.73
C GLU A 200 16.41 17.43 -8.30
N PRO A 201 15.27 16.83 -8.69
CA PRO A 201 15.25 15.51 -9.31
C PRO A 201 15.90 15.51 -10.70
N LEU A 202 16.35 14.33 -11.16
CA LEU A 202 16.99 14.15 -12.48
C LEU A 202 16.05 14.47 -13.66
N PHE A 203 14.75 14.28 -13.45
CA PHE A 203 13.69 14.68 -14.36
C PHE A 203 12.41 14.92 -13.56
N THR A 204 11.44 15.60 -14.16
CA THR A 204 10.12 15.82 -13.57
C THR A 204 9.04 15.23 -14.45
N VAL A 205 7.90 14.88 -13.84
CA VAL A 205 6.67 14.52 -14.55
C VAL A 205 5.66 15.62 -14.22
N PRO A 206 4.96 16.19 -15.21
CA PRO A 206 3.96 17.22 -14.94
C PRO A 206 2.85 16.72 -13.99
N GLU A 207 2.26 17.63 -13.22
CA GLU A 207 1.14 17.31 -12.33
C GLU A 207 -0.03 16.70 -13.13
N GLY A 208 -0.60 15.60 -12.60
CA GLY A 208 -1.68 14.87 -13.27
C GLY A 208 -1.23 14.02 -14.48
N MET A 209 0.08 13.82 -14.67
CA MET A 209 0.64 12.98 -15.71
C MET A 209 1.43 11.79 -15.14
N MET A 210 1.72 10.84 -16.02
CA MET A 210 2.55 9.67 -15.79
C MET A 210 3.49 9.49 -16.99
N SER A 211 4.75 9.20 -16.74
CA SER A 211 5.72 8.87 -17.78
C SER A 211 5.82 7.35 -17.94
N VAL A 212 5.88 6.86 -19.19
CA VAL A 212 5.90 5.43 -19.55
C VAL A 212 7.25 5.06 -20.14
N GLY A 213 7.75 3.87 -19.78
CA GLY A 213 8.97 3.29 -20.36
C GLY A 213 10.25 3.93 -19.85
N LEU A 214 10.33 4.27 -18.57
CA LEU A 214 11.54 4.79 -17.96
C LEU A 214 12.52 3.66 -17.62
N GLY A 215 13.81 4.00 -17.62
CA GLY A 215 14.85 3.14 -17.07
C GLY A 215 14.97 3.31 -15.57
N ILE A 216 15.95 2.63 -14.98
CA ILE A 216 16.21 2.66 -13.53
C ILE A 216 17.18 3.77 -13.11
N HIS A 217 17.75 4.56 -14.03
CA HIS A 217 18.77 5.58 -13.73
C HIS A 217 18.23 7.01 -13.82
N GLY A 218 16.91 7.18 -13.83
CA GLY A 218 16.27 8.48 -13.97
C GLY A 218 16.30 9.05 -15.39
N GLU A 219 16.39 8.20 -16.41
CA GLU A 219 16.21 8.62 -17.80
C GLU A 219 14.74 8.97 -18.08
N PRO A 220 14.46 10.01 -18.91
CA PRO A 220 13.09 10.32 -19.29
C PRO A 220 12.44 9.15 -20.02
N GLY A 221 11.13 8.96 -19.81
CA GLY A 221 10.36 7.94 -20.48
C GLY A 221 10.18 8.21 -21.97
N ILE A 222 9.66 7.21 -22.68
CA ILE A 222 9.40 7.31 -24.12
C ILE A 222 8.15 8.15 -24.44
N SER A 223 7.25 8.32 -23.47
CA SER A 223 6.04 9.13 -23.59
C SER A 223 5.50 9.57 -22.23
N GLU A 224 4.70 10.65 -22.23
CA GLU A 224 3.90 11.08 -21.09
C GLU A 224 2.42 10.89 -21.41
N GLN A 225 1.65 10.43 -20.43
CA GLN A 225 0.22 10.15 -20.54
C GLN A 225 -0.52 10.74 -19.33
N PRO A 226 -1.82 11.07 -19.45
CA PRO A 226 -2.62 11.45 -18.29
C PRO A 226 -2.57 10.38 -17.20
N LEU A 227 -2.53 10.79 -15.94
CA LEU A 227 -2.47 9.88 -14.81
C LEU A 227 -3.73 8.97 -14.80
N PRO A 228 -3.57 7.64 -14.96
CA PRO A 228 -4.70 6.72 -15.04
C PRO A 228 -5.21 6.34 -13.64
N THR A 229 -6.42 5.78 -13.59
CA THR A 229 -6.87 4.99 -12.43
C THR A 229 -6.03 3.71 -12.29
N ALA A 230 -6.04 3.07 -11.12
CA ALA A 230 -5.31 1.82 -10.90
C ALA A 230 -5.74 0.69 -11.87
N SER A 231 -7.02 0.62 -12.24
CA SER A 231 -7.52 -0.39 -13.19
C SER A 231 -7.01 -0.14 -14.62
N GLU A 232 -6.95 1.12 -15.03
CA GLU A 232 -6.40 1.52 -16.32
C GLU A 232 -4.88 1.30 -16.37
N LEU A 233 -4.17 1.59 -15.27
CA LEU A 233 -2.74 1.29 -15.16
C LEU A 233 -2.45 -0.21 -15.26
N ALA A 234 -3.22 -1.03 -14.55
CA ALA A 234 -3.10 -2.49 -14.63
C ALA A 234 -3.31 -2.99 -16.07
N THR A 235 -4.31 -2.44 -16.77
CA THR A 235 -4.60 -2.76 -18.17
C THR A 235 -3.43 -2.38 -19.08
N LEU A 236 -2.90 -1.16 -18.94
CA LEU A 236 -1.75 -0.69 -19.71
C LEU A 236 -0.54 -1.61 -19.56
N LEU A 237 -0.22 -2.00 -18.31
CA LEU A 237 0.94 -2.83 -18.01
C LEU A 237 0.76 -4.26 -18.54
N VAL A 238 -0.39 -4.89 -18.24
CA VAL A 238 -0.66 -6.27 -18.65
C VAL A 238 -0.77 -6.38 -20.17
N ASP A 239 -1.55 -5.51 -20.83
CA ASP A 239 -1.70 -5.56 -22.28
C ASP A 239 -0.38 -5.30 -23.02
N GLY A 240 0.45 -4.40 -22.49
CA GLY A 240 1.78 -4.14 -23.03
C GLY A 240 2.66 -5.39 -23.03
N LEU A 241 2.71 -6.09 -21.90
CA LEU A 241 3.54 -7.28 -21.74
C LEU A 241 2.99 -8.51 -22.47
N LEU A 242 1.66 -8.67 -22.52
CA LEU A 242 1.04 -9.77 -23.26
C LEU A 242 1.24 -9.68 -24.78
N LYS A 243 1.35 -8.46 -25.33
CA LYS A 243 1.69 -8.27 -26.75
C LYS A 243 3.10 -8.73 -27.11
N ASP A 244 4.02 -8.72 -26.15
CA ASP A 244 5.41 -9.16 -26.30
C ASP A 244 5.66 -10.56 -25.70
N LYS A 245 4.57 -11.33 -25.46
CA LYS A 245 4.66 -12.69 -24.93
C LYS A 245 5.52 -13.58 -25.87
N PRO A 246 6.51 -14.32 -25.35
CA PRO A 246 7.27 -15.25 -26.19
C PRO A 246 6.38 -16.35 -26.79
N ASP A 247 6.57 -16.66 -28.09
CA ASP A 247 5.74 -17.67 -28.79
C ASP A 247 5.78 -19.05 -28.14
N ALA A 248 6.93 -19.42 -27.57
CA ALA A 248 7.13 -20.71 -26.90
C ALA A 248 6.59 -20.75 -25.45
N ALA A 249 6.05 -19.63 -24.93
CA ALA A 249 5.62 -19.54 -23.54
C ALA A 249 4.27 -20.23 -23.30
N GLY A 250 4.22 -21.05 -22.24
CA GLY A 250 3.00 -21.70 -21.76
C GLY A 250 2.01 -20.74 -21.09
N SER A 251 1.13 -21.30 -20.25
CA SER A 251 0.15 -20.53 -19.47
C SER A 251 0.65 -20.15 -18.07
N ARG A 252 1.77 -20.67 -17.60
CA ARG A 252 2.31 -20.41 -16.26
C ARG A 252 3.19 -19.16 -16.27
N VAL A 253 2.97 -18.25 -15.33
CA VAL A 253 3.66 -16.96 -15.27
C VAL A 253 3.97 -16.56 -13.84
N VAL A 254 5.14 -15.97 -13.63
CA VAL A 254 5.50 -15.23 -12.43
C VAL A 254 5.32 -13.74 -12.71
N PRO A 255 4.30 -13.08 -12.14
CA PRO A 255 4.22 -11.63 -12.14
C PRO A 255 5.06 -11.07 -10.99
N ILE A 256 5.91 -10.10 -11.31
CA ILE A 256 6.71 -9.35 -10.35
C ILE A 256 6.30 -7.89 -10.45
N LEU A 257 5.63 -7.37 -9.42
CA LEU A 257 5.30 -5.96 -9.31
C LEU A 257 6.34 -5.24 -8.44
N ASN A 258 7.25 -4.54 -9.11
CA ASN A 258 8.40 -3.88 -8.50
C ASN A 258 8.14 -2.38 -8.29
N GLY A 259 8.30 -1.89 -7.07
CA GLY A 259 8.32 -0.46 -6.75
C GLY A 259 9.69 0.17 -7.03
N LEU A 260 9.70 1.40 -7.55
CA LEU A 260 10.94 2.13 -7.88
C LEU A 260 11.43 3.06 -6.76
N GLY A 261 10.71 3.14 -5.63
CA GLY A 261 11.17 3.85 -4.42
C GLY A 261 10.05 4.41 -3.53
N THR A 262 9.26 5.37 -4.03
CA THR A 262 8.30 6.09 -3.16
C THR A 262 6.85 5.61 -3.24
N VAL A 263 6.48 4.83 -4.26
CA VAL A 263 5.17 4.13 -4.31
C VAL A 263 5.11 3.09 -3.20
N LYS A 264 4.09 3.16 -2.33
CA LYS A 264 4.03 2.33 -1.13
C LYS A 264 3.36 0.99 -1.36
N TYR A 265 3.65 0.05 -0.45
CA TYR A 265 3.19 -1.34 -0.56
C TYR A 265 1.67 -1.45 -0.68
N ASP A 266 0.89 -0.61 0.01
CA ASP A 266 -0.57 -0.56 -0.13
C ASP A 266 -1.01 -0.27 -1.58
N GLU A 267 -0.33 0.64 -2.27
CA GLU A 267 -0.58 0.97 -3.68
C GLU A 267 -0.18 -0.20 -4.58
N LEU A 268 0.97 -0.83 -4.31
CA LEU A 268 1.42 -2.01 -5.04
C LEU A 268 0.43 -3.17 -4.88
N PHE A 269 -0.05 -3.47 -3.66
CA PHE A 269 -1.01 -4.55 -3.41
C PHE A 269 -2.37 -4.27 -4.06
N LEU A 270 -2.84 -3.02 -4.01
CA LEU A 270 -4.06 -2.60 -4.70
C LEU A 270 -3.95 -2.85 -6.22
N LEU A 271 -2.82 -2.45 -6.82
CA LEU A 271 -2.57 -2.64 -8.24
C LEU A 271 -2.39 -4.13 -8.59
N PHE A 272 -1.68 -4.89 -7.77
CA PHE A 272 -1.46 -6.32 -7.96
C PHE A 272 -2.77 -7.09 -8.03
N GLY A 273 -3.74 -6.79 -7.17
CA GLY A 273 -5.07 -7.43 -7.23
C GLY A 273 -5.82 -7.18 -8.55
N LYS A 274 -5.56 -6.05 -9.23
CA LYS A 274 -6.09 -5.79 -10.58
C LYS A 274 -5.30 -6.55 -11.65
N ILE A 275 -3.98 -6.59 -11.53
CA ILE A 275 -3.10 -7.34 -12.44
C ILE A 275 -3.44 -8.84 -12.41
N GLU A 276 -3.59 -9.44 -11.22
CA GLU A 276 -3.96 -10.85 -11.04
C GLU A 276 -5.28 -11.20 -11.73
N ALA A 277 -6.30 -10.33 -11.58
CA ALA A 277 -7.58 -10.53 -12.24
C ALA A 277 -7.45 -10.52 -13.77
N LEU A 278 -6.65 -9.60 -14.33
CA LEU A 278 -6.40 -9.51 -15.78
C LEU A 278 -5.59 -10.71 -16.31
N LEU A 279 -4.53 -11.13 -15.61
CA LEU A 279 -3.72 -12.30 -16.00
C LEU A 279 -4.55 -13.59 -15.95
N THR A 280 -5.38 -13.75 -14.92
CA THR A 280 -6.29 -14.90 -14.81
C THR A 280 -7.33 -14.90 -15.94
N ALA A 281 -7.91 -13.74 -16.27
CA ALA A 281 -8.84 -13.60 -17.38
C ALA A 281 -8.18 -13.88 -18.75
N ALA A 282 -6.88 -13.61 -18.88
CA ALA A 282 -6.07 -13.98 -20.04
C ALA A 282 -5.69 -15.48 -20.08
N GLY A 283 -6.16 -16.29 -19.12
CA GLY A 283 -5.91 -17.72 -19.07
C GLY A 283 -4.52 -18.10 -18.54
N LEU A 284 -3.84 -17.19 -17.83
CA LEU A 284 -2.56 -17.46 -17.22
C LEU A 284 -2.73 -17.97 -15.78
N GLU A 285 -1.89 -18.93 -15.40
CA GLU A 285 -1.74 -19.44 -14.05
C GLU A 285 -0.58 -18.73 -13.36
N ILE A 286 -0.87 -18.04 -12.25
CA ILE A 286 0.13 -17.30 -11.48
C ILE A 286 0.91 -18.26 -10.58
N VAL A 287 2.24 -18.21 -10.68
CA VAL A 287 3.16 -19.03 -9.90
C VAL A 287 4.08 -18.12 -9.08
N GLU A 288 4.06 -18.29 -7.76
CA GLU A 288 4.98 -17.64 -6.81
C GLU A 288 5.30 -16.17 -7.14
N PRO A 289 4.27 -15.29 -7.17
CA PRO A 289 4.44 -13.89 -7.56
C PRO A 289 5.27 -13.11 -6.53
N GLU A 290 5.90 -12.03 -6.97
CA GLU A 290 6.65 -11.11 -6.10
C GLU A 290 6.04 -9.70 -6.15
N CYS A 291 5.94 -9.04 -5.01
CA CYS A 291 5.42 -7.68 -4.92
C CYS A 291 6.19 -6.89 -3.85
N GLY A 292 6.93 -5.87 -4.27
CA GLY A 292 7.76 -5.07 -3.38
C GLY A 292 8.85 -4.28 -4.09
N GLU A 293 9.85 -3.82 -3.36
CA GLU A 293 11.02 -3.11 -3.90
C GLU A 293 12.14 -4.11 -4.16
N LEU A 294 12.43 -4.38 -5.43
CA LEU A 294 13.39 -5.42 -5.87
C LEU A 294 14.54 -4.84 -6.69
N VAL A 295 14.22 -3.91 -7.59
CA VAL A 295 15.16 -3.10 -8.37
C VAL A 295 14.65 -1.66 -8.34
N THR A 296 15.17 -0.85 -7.42
CA THR A 296 14.68 0.52 -7.20
C THR A 296 15.39 1.54 -8.11
N SER A 297 14.94 2.79 -8.05
CA SER A 297 15.64 3.95 -8.59
C SER A 297 15.61 5.05 -7.52
N LEU A 298 16.34 4.84 -6.42
CA LEU A 298 16.34 5.73 -5.25
C LEU A 298 14.92 6.05 -4.74
N ASP A 299 14.52 7.31 -4.80
CA ASP A 299 13.24 7.84 -4.35
C ASP A 299 12.26 8.08 -5.51
N MET A 300 12.52 7.52 -6.69
CA MET A 300 11.61 7.63 -7.82
C MET A 300 10.20 7.21 -7.41
N SER A 301 9.22 8.04 -7.72
CA SER A 301 7.82 7.64 -7.61
C SER A 301 7.47 6.91 -8.89
N GLY A 302 7.42 5.59 -8.84
CA GLY A 302 7.17 4.75 -9.99
C GLY A 302 7.14 3.27 -9.64
N LEU A 303 6.81 2.46 -10.64
CA LEU A 303 6.75 1.02 -10.53
C LEU A 303 6.98 0.36 -11.90
N SER A 304 7.24 -0.93 -11.88
CA SER A 304 7.35 -1.75 -13.09
C SER A 304 6.66 -3.09 -12.87
N LEU A 305 6.00 -3.60 -13.91
CA LEU A 305 5.53 -4.97 -13.95
C LEU A 305 6.48 -5.79 -14.82
N THR A 306 6.92 -6.92 -14.30
CA THR A 306 7.64 -7.97 -15.04
C THR A 306 6.78 -9.21 -15.13
N LEU A 307 6.69 -9.82 -16.30
CA LEU A 307 6.14 -11.16 -16.49
C LEU A 307 7.26 -12.11 -16.91
N PHE A 308 7.41 -13.19 -16.14
CA PHE A 308 8.36 -14.26 -16.42
C PHE A 308 7.61 -15.56 -16.68
N TRP A 309 7.62 -16.02 -17.93
CA TRP A 309 6.87 -17.21 -18.34
C TRP A 309 7.65 -18.49 -18.06
N LEU A 310 7.00 -19.41 -17.37
CA LEU A 310 7.62 -20.66 -16.92
C LEU A 310 7.35 -21.80 -17.88
N ASP A 311 8.38 -22.62 -18.07
CA ASP A 311 8.24 -24.04 -18.37
C ASP A 311 8.73 -24.87 -17.16
N GLU A 312 8.68 -26.20 -17.26
CA GLU A 312 9.07 -27.10 -16.16
C GLU A 312 10.51 -26.85 -15.68
N GLU A 313 11.43 -26.53 -16.60
CA GLU A 313 12.84 -26.30 -16.27
C GLU A 313 13.04 -24.96 -15.55
N LEU A 314 12.43 -23.88 -16.04
CA LEU A 314 12.54 -22.56 -15.41
C LEU A 314 11.83 -22.52 -14.06
N GLU A 315 10.69 -23.21 -13.92
CA GLU A 315 9.96 -23.29 -12.67
C GLU A 315 10.79 -23.95 -11.57
N GLN A 316 11.51 -25.02 -11.88
CA GLN A 316 12.39 -25.70 -10.94
C GLN A 316 13.39 -24.71 -10.31
N PHE A 317 14.04 -23.87 -11.11
CA PHE A 317 15.04 -22.92 -10.62
C PHE A 317 14.45 -21.66 -10.01
N TRP A 318 13.29 -21.21 -10.48
CA TRP A 318 12.54 -20.13 -9.83
C TRP A 318 12.14 -20.52 -8.41
N SER A 319 11.60 -21.72 -8.22
CA SER A 319 11.13 -22.23 -6.93
C SER A 319 12.24 -22.75 -6.02
N ALA A 320 13.45 -22.94 -6.55
CA ALA A 320 14.60 -23.37 -5.75
C ALA A 320 14.91 -22.38 -4.61
N PRO A 321 15.39 -22.86 -3.45
CA PRO A 321 15.69 -21.99 -2.32
C PRO A 321 16.74 -20.91 -2.62
N ALA A 322 16.61 -19.78 -1.94
CA ALA A 322 17.59 -18.70 -1.94
C ALA A 322 17.59 -18.01 -0.57
N ASP A 323 18.76 -17.62 -0.08
CA ASP A 323 18.91 -16.90 1.18
C ASP A 323 19.93 -15.78 1.07
N THR A 324 19.42 -14.57 0.85
CA THR A 324 20.20 -13.34 0.74
C THR A 324 19.67 -12.30 1.74
N PRO A 325 20.39 -11.17 1.95
CA PRO A 325 19.93 -10.08 2.80
C PRO A 325 18.49 -9.62 2.49
N ALA A 326 18.16 -9.51 1.21
CA ALA A 326 16.96 -8.85 0.72
C ALA A 326 16.03 -9.74 -0.12
N PHE A 327 16.41 -10.98 -0.43
CA PHE A 327 15.57 -11.95 -1.14
C PHE A 327 15.69 -13.33 -0.49
N ARG A 328 14.55 -13.92 -0.08
CA ARG A 328 14.52 -15.24 0.57
C ARG A 328 13.40 -16.08 0.00
N LYS A 329 13.73 -17.34 -0.31
CA LYS A 329 12.78 -18.30 -0.88
C LYS A 329 13.08 -19.73 -0.41
N GLY A 330 12.04 -20.55 -0.23
CA GLY A 330 12.16 -22.01 -0.19
C GLY A 330 12.81 -22.67 1.04
N ASN A 331 13.23 -21.95 2.08
CA ASN A 331 13.96 -22.53 3.23
C ASN A 331 13.11 -23.30 4.25
N LEU A 332 11.78 -23.38 4.08
CA LEU A 332 10.89 -24.18 4.93
C LEU A 332 10.09 -25.16 4.06
N ALA A 333 9.95 -26.41 4.53
CA ALA A 333 9.13 -27.41 3.84
C ALA A 333 7.69 -26.87 3.62
N PRO A 334 7.15 -26.90 2.39
CA PRO A 334 5.83 -26.38 2.08
C PRO A 334 4.77 -27.08 2.96
N ARG A 335 3.94 -26.30 3.66
CA ARG A 335 2.76 -26.82 4.36
C ARG A 335 1.58 -26.77 3.39
N ARG A 336 0.68 -27.76 3.50
CA ARG A 336 -0.54 -27.80 2.67
C ARG A 336 -1.33 -26.49 2.82
N ALA A 337 -1.65 -25.85 1.70
CA ALA A 337 -2.47 -24.65 1.68
C ALA A 337 -3.82 -24.91 2.37
N ARG A 338 -4.23 -23.99 3.24
CA ARG A 338 -5.55 -24.03 3.90
C ARG A 338 -6.54 -23.28 3.02
N SER A 339 -7.61 -23.95 2.58
CA SER A 339 -8.76 -23.26 2.00
C SER A 339 -9.55 -22.58 3.14
N VAL A 340 -9.63 -21.25 3.11
CA VAL A 340 -10.52 -20.50 4.01
C VAL A 340 -11.85 -20.32 3.30
N ALA A 341 -12.90 -20.99 3.78
CA ALA A 341 -14.25 -20.72 3.32
C ALA A 341 -14.65 -19.32 3.79
N VAL A 342 -15.14 -18.48 2.88
CA VAL A 342 -15.74 -17.19 3.23
C VAL A 342 -16.95 -17.49 4.11
N GLN A 343 -16.89 -17.13 5.40
CA GLN A 343 -18.07 -17.21 6.26
C GLN A 343 -19.06 -16.16 5.76
N ALA A 344 -20.17 -16.63 5.18
CA ALA A 344 -21.33 -15.77 4.94
C ALA A 344 -21.74 -15.18 6.30
N GLY A 345 -21.90 -13.85 6.35
CA GLY A 345 -22.19 -13.11 7.58
C GLY A 345 -23.35 -13.76 8.35
N ALA A 346 -23.14 -13.96 9.65
CA ALA A 346 -24.09 -14.60 10.54
C ALA A 346 -25.33 -13.72 10.71
N GLY A 347 -26.27 -13.81 9.78
CA GLY A 347 -27.58 -13.16 9.88
C GLY A 347 -28.59 -14.12 10.48
N THR A 348 -29.03 -13.86 11.71
CA THR A 348 -30.42 -14.06 12.16
C THR A 348 -30.60 -13.37 13.51
N ALA A 349 -31.00 -12.09 13.50
CA ALA A 349 -31.65 -11.50 14.67
C ALA A 349 -33.12 -11.93 14.67
N THR A 350 -33.62 -12.28 15.86
CA THR A 350 -35.03 -12.60 16.12
C THR A 350 -35.93 -11.45 15.68
N SER A 351 -36.79 -11.71 14.69
CA SER A 351 -37.85 -10.79 14.27
C SER A 351 -38.87 -10.66 15.41
N PHE A 352 -38.98 -9.48 15.99
CA PHE A 352 -40.18 -9.09 16.72
C PHE A 352 -41.17 -8.48 15.72
N THR A 353 -42.47 -8.73 15.90
CA THR A 353 -43.50 -8.03 15.12
C THR A 353 -43.57 -6.58 15.58
N ALA A 354 -43.07 -5.66 14.76
CA ALA A 354 -43.11 -4.23 15.02
C ALA A 354 -44.55 -3.71 15.14
N THR A 355 -44.81 -2.82 16.09
CA THR A 355 -46.05 -2.05 16.15
C THR A 355 -46.14 -1.09 14.96
N ALA A 356 -47.35 -0.62 14.62
CA ALA A 356 -47.53 0.36 13.55
C ALA A 356 -46.78 1.68 13.81
N ALA A 357 -46.74 2.13 15.07
CA ALA A 357 -45.98 3.31 15.46
C ALA A 357 -44.46 3.10 15.33
N SER A 358 -43.95 1.92 15.71
CA SER A 358 -42.53 1.58 15.57
C SER A 358 -42.11 1.51 14.11
N ALA A 359 -42.94 0.91 13.25
CA ALA A 359 -42.70 0.84 11.81
C ALA A 359 -42.71 2.22 11.14
N ALA A 360 -43.63 3.12 11.55
CA ALA A 360 -43.66 4.49 11.05
C ALA A 360 -42.42 5.29 11.48
N LEU A 361 -42.05 5.21 12.76
CA LEU A 361 -40.87 5.89 13.28
C LEU A 361 -39.56 5.33 12.71
N ALA A 362 -39.51 4.03 12.35
CA ALA A 362 -38.39 3.44 11.62
C ALA A 362 -38.16 4.12 10.27
N GLY A 363 -39.23 4.44 9.53
CA GLY A 363 -39.13 5.20 8.28
C GLY A 363 -38.53 6.60 8.49
N THR A 364 -38.94 7.30 9.54
CA THR A 364 -38.36 8.59 9.94
C THR A 364 -36.88 8.45 10.33
N ALA A 365 -36.51 7.39 11.03
CA ALA A 365 -35.12 7.11 11.43
C ALA A 365 -34.20 6.88 10.22
N VAL A 366 -34.66 6.14 9.20
CA VAL A 366 -33.92 5.97 7.93
C VAL A 366 -33.65 7.33 7.27
N GLN A 367 -34.64 8.21 7.24
CA GLN A 367 -34.47 9.56 6.67
C GLN A 367 -33.53 10.43 7.51
N ALA A 368 -33.60 10.36 8.84
CA ALA A 368 -32.66 11.05 9.71
C ALA A 368 -31.21 10.58 9.50
N LEU A 369 -30.98 9.28 9.28
CA LEU A 369 -29.66 8.74 8.93
C LEU A 369 -29.16 9.26 7.57
N LYS A 370 -30.04 9.37 6.56
CA LYS A 370 -29.70 9.97 5.24
C LYS A 370 -29.36 11.46 5.34
N VAL A 371 -30.04 12.17 6.23
CA VAL A 371 -29.76 13.57 6.52
C VAL A 371 -28.38 13.71 7.20
N ALA A 372 -28.06 12.83 8.15
CA ALA A 372 -26.72 12.75 8.75
C ALA A 372 -25.65 12.38 7.69
N GLN A 373 -25.92 11.42 6.82
CA GLN A 373 -25.05 11.05 5.69
C GLN A 373 -24.74 12.26 4.81
N SER A 374 -25.76 13.05 4.47
CA SER A 374 -25.59 14.22 3.62
C SER A 374 -24.66 15.26 4.25
N ALA A 375 -24.78 15.51 5.56
CA ALA A 375 -23.87 16.39 6.29
C ALA A 375 -22.42 15.88 6.30
N VAL A 376 -22.23 14.57 6.50
CA VAL A 376 -20.89 13.96 6.49
C VAL A 376 -20.25 14.01 5.10
N VAL A 377 -21.01 13.70 4.04
CA VAL A 377 -20.53 13.75 2.66
C VAL A 377 -20.16 15.18 2.25
N GLU A 378 -20.96 16.17 2.65
CA GLU A 378 -20.69 17.59 2.37
C GLU A 378 -19.39 18.08 3.03
N HIS A 379 -19.08 17.58 4.23
CA HIS A 379 -17.95 18.07 5.04
C HIS A 379 -16.76 17.09 5.14
N GLU A 380 -16.74 16.00 4.38
CA GLU A 380 -15.71 14.94 4.46
C GLU A 380 -14.29 15.52 4.39
N GLU A 381 -13.99 16.29 3.36
CA GLU A 381 -12.65 16.85 3.14
C GLU A 381 -12.26 17.83 4.25
N ALA A 382 -13.21 18.68 4.68
CA ALA A 382 -12.97 19.67 5.74
C ALA A 382 -12.70 18.99 7.08
N LEU A 383 -13.42 17.92 7.41
CA LEU A 383 -13.21 17.12 8.61
C LEU A 383 -11.85 16.41 8.60
N GLY A 384 -11.42 15.86 7.46
CA GLY A 384 -10.08 15.29 7.31
C GLY A 384 -8.97 16.33 7.47
N LYS A 385 -9.12 17.52 6.88
CA LYS A 385 -8.17 18.63 7.05
C LYS A 385 -8.07 19.09 8.49
N LEU A 386 -9.21 19.21 9.18
CA LEU A 386 -9.27 19.61 10.58
C LEU A 386 -8.56 18.58 11.47
N ASP A 387 -8.81 17.30 11.23
CA ASP A 387 -8.16 16.21 11.96
C ASP A 387 -6.65 16.17 11.70
N ALA A 388 -6.18 16.38 10.47
CA ALA A 388 -4.76 16.35 10.11
C ALA A 388 -3.88 17.40 10.83
N ILE A 389 -4.47 18.42 11.46
CA ILE A 389 -3.74 19.44 12.23
C ILE A 389 -2.99 18.82 13.42
N ALA A 390 -3.63 17.86 14.11
CA ALA A 390 -3.10 17.22 15.30
C ALA A 390 -3.36 15.70 15.39
N GLY A 391 -4.15 15.14 14.47
CA GLY A 391 -4.46 13.72 14.30
C GLY A 391 -3.79 13.13 13.06
N ASP A 392 -4.44 12.13 12.45
CA ASP A 392 -3.98 11.41 11.25
C ASP A 392 -4.74 11.77 9.97
N GLY A 393 -5.78 12.61 10.07
CA GLY A 393 -6.50 13.17 8.92
C GLY A 393 -7.54 12.24 8.31
N ASP A 394 -7.89 11.15 9.01
CA ASP A 394 -8.78 10.11 8.50
C ASP A 394 -10.24 10.28 8.96
N HIS A 395 -10.52 11.20 9.89
CA HIS A 395 -11.85 11.33 10.51
C HIS A 395 -12.99 11.50 9.50
N GLY A 396 -12.81 12.34 8.47
CA GLY A 396 -13.82 12.55 7.43
C GLY A 396 -14.15 11.27 6.64
N ILE A 397 -13.12 10.56 6.18
CA ILE A 397 -13.26 9.31 5.43
C ILE A 397 -13.88 8.21 6.31
N GLY A 398 -13.43 8.10 7.57
CA GLY A 398 -13.97 7.15 8.54
C GLY A 398 -15.46 7.38 8.82
N MET A 399 -15.86 8.64 9.04
CA MET A 399 -17.25 9.03 9.21
C MET A 399 -18.10 8.71 7.97
N ARG A 400 -17.61 9.00 6.76
CA ARG A 400 -18.31 8.72 5.50
C ARG A 400 -18.56 7.22 5.32
N ARG A 401 -17.53 6.39 5.47
CA ARG A 401 -17.66 4.92 5.36
C ARG A 401 -18.67 4.36 6.36
N GLY A 402 -18.66 4.87 7.59
CA GLY A 402 -19.61 4.48 8.63
C GLY A 402 -21.04 4.81 8.29
N VAL A 403 -21.31 6.08 7.97
CA VAL A 403 -22.68 6.54 7.73
C VAL A 403 -23.27 5.96 6.43
N ASP A 404 -22.46 5.77 5.38
CA ASP A 404 -22.88 5.11 4.14
C ASP A 404 -23.34 3.67 4.42
N ALA A 405 -22.58 2.93 5.22
CA ALA A 405 -22.92 1.58 5.63
C ALA A 405 -24.15 1.52 6.55
N ALA A 406 -24.27 2.46 7.47
CA ALA A 406 -25.40 2.60 8.37
C ALA A 406 -26.71 2.85 7.61
N VAL A 407 -26.70 3.77 6.64
CA VAL A 407 -27.86 4.06 5.78
C VAL A 407 -28.26 2.83 4.97
N ALA A 408 -27.30 2.16 4.32
CA ALA A 408 -27.59 0.97 3.51
C ALA A 408 -28.22 -0.15 4.36
N ALA A 409 -27.71 -0.37 5.57
CA ALA A 409 -28.23 -1.37 6.51
C ALA A 409 -29.62 -1.00 7.03
N ALA A 410 -29.84 0.28 7.37
CA ALA A 410 -31.13 0.79 7.82
C ALA A 410 -32.21 0.64 6.74
N GLU A 411 -31.89 0.99 5.49
CA GLU A 411 -32.79 0.83 4.35
C GLU A 411 -33.14 -0.64 4.11
N GLN A 412 -32.15 -1.53 4.13
CA GLN A 412 -32.37 -2.96 3.95
C GLN A 412 -33.24 -3.55 5.07
N SER A 413 -32.97 -3.18 6.32
CA SER A 413 -33.73 -3.63 7.49
C SER A 413 -35.18 -3.11 7.43
N HIS A 414 -35.37 -1.83 7.10
CA HIS A 414 -36.70 -1.24 6.97
C HIS A 414 -37.51 -1.86 5.82
N ALA A 415 -36.88 -2.10 4.66
CA ALA A 415 -37.51 -2.78 3.54
C ALA A 415 -37.94 -4.23 3.86
N ALA A 416 -37.28 -4.87 4.84
CA ALA A 416 -37.65 -6.18 5.36
C ALA A 416 -38.80 -6.13 6.40
N GLY A 417 -39.36 -4.95 6.67
CA GLY A 417 -40.47 -4.76 7.61
C GLY A 417 -40.05 -4.67 9.08
N ALA A 418 -38.77 -4.41 9.35
CA ALA A 418 -38.25 -4.29 10.71
C ALA A 418 -38.75 -3.02 11.42
N GLY A 419 -38.87 -3.09 12.74
CA GLY A 419 -39.22 -1.97 13.60
C GLY A 419 -38.04 -1.05 13.87
N LEU A 420 -38.29 0.02 14.63
CA LEU A 420 -37.31 1.07 14.89
C LEU A 420 -36.02 0.54 15.56
N GLU A 421 -36.15 -0.34 16.56
CA GLU A 421 -35.02 -0.91 17.29
C GLU A 421 -34.11 -1.72 16.36
N GLU A 422 -34.69 -2.60 15.53
CA GLU A 422 -33.93 -3.44 14.61
C GLU A 422 -33.28 -2.63 13.48
N VAL A 423 -33.95 -1.59 12.98
CA VAL A 423 -33.39 -0.67 11.97
C VAL A 423 -32.17 0.06 12.53
N LEU A 424 -32.28 0.65 13.72
CA LEU A 424 -31.17 1.38 14.34
C LEU A 424 -30.05 0.46 14.83
N ALA A 425 -30.36 -0.76 15.28
CA ALA A 425 -29.34 -1.76 15.61
C ALA A 425 -28.52 -2.16 14.38
N ALA A 426 -29.18 -2.46 13.24
CA ALA A 426 -28.49 -2.79 11.99
C ALA A 426 -27.64 -1.62 11.49
N ALA A 427 -28.17 -0.39 11.59
CA ALA A 427 -27.44 0.82 11.22
C ALA A 427 -26.19 1.02 12.09
N GLY A 428 -26.32 0.91 13.42
CA GLY A 428 -25.24 1.08 14.37
C GLY A 428 -24.14 0.03 14.23
N GLU A 429 -24.52 -1.24 14.01
CA GLU A 429 -23.58 -2.34 13.75
C GLU A 429 -22.75 -2.07 12.48
N GLN A 430 -23.41 -1.73 11.37
CA GLN A 430 -22.71 -1.46 10.11
C GLN A 430 -21.91 -0.16 10.13
N TRP A 431 -22.35 0.86 10.91
CA TRP A 431 -21.53 2.04 11.17
C TRP A 431 -20.21 1.64 11.81
N ALA A 432 -20.25 0.89 12.90
CA ALA A 432 -19.05 0.47 13.64
C ALA A 432 -18.13 -0.40 12.76
N GLU A 433 -18.71 -1.36 12.03
CA GLU A 433 -17.98 -2.31 11.19
C GLU A 433 -17.25 -1.64 10.02
N ARG A 434 -17.87 -0.65 9.36
CA ARG A 434 -17.31 -0.05 8.14
C ARG A 434 -16.54 1.24 8.36
N ALA A 435 -16.84 2.02 9.39
CA ALA A 435 -16.04 3.19 9.76
C ALA A 435 -14.66 2.79 10.28
N GLY A 436 -14.62 1.77 11.15
CA GLY A 436 -13.44 1.48 11.98
C GLY A 436 -13.12 2.63 12.95
N GLY A 437 -11.98 2.51 13.66
CA GLY A 437 -11.49 3.56 14.55
C GLY A 437 -12.39 3.91 15.74
N THR A 438 -12.01 4.92 16.50
CA THR A 438 -12.74 5.34 17.71
C THR A 438 -14.09 5.95 17.36
N SER A 439 -14.15 6.85 16.38
CA SER A 439 -15.39 7.53 15.96
C SER A 439 -16.44 6.54 15.46
N GLY A 440 -16.03 5.52 14.69
CA GLY A 440 -16.93 4.46 14.22
C GLY A 440 -17.57 3.68 15.37
N ALA A 441 -16.76 3.29 16.35
CA ALA A 441 -17.26 2.57 17.53
C ALA A 441 -18.23 3.42 18.37
N LEU A 442 -17.93 4.71 18.56
CA LEU A 442 -18.78 5.62 19.35
C LEU A 442 -20.12 5.89 18.67
N TRP A 443 -20.15 6.19 17.36
CA TRP A 443 -21.38 6.40 16.62
C TRP A 443 -22.21 5.11 16.50
N GLY A 444 -21.57 3.96 16.23
CA GLY A 444 -22.27 2.68 16.18
C GLY A 444 -22.95 2.32 17.50
N ALA A 445 -22.26 2.55 18.63
CA ALA A 445 -22.82 2.36 19.97
C ALA A 445 -23.96 3.35 20.27
N ALA A 446 -23.80 4.62 19.91
CA ALA A 446 -24.81 5.66 20.06
C ALA A 446 -26.13 5.32 19.34
N VAL A 447 -26.05 4.99 18.04
CA VAL A 447 -27.22 4.68 17.21
C VAL A 447 -27.92 3.42 17.73
N THR A 448 -27.15 2.40 18.11
CA THR A 448 -27.69 1.17 18.71
C THR A 448 -28.40 1.43 20.04
N ALA A 449 -27.83 2.32 20.88
CA ALA A 449 -28.41 2.67 22.18
C ALA A 449 -29.73 3.44 22.02
N VAL A 450 -29.82 4.35 21.05
CA VAL A 450 -31.07 5.05 20.70
C VAL A 450 -32.15 4.04 20.31
N GLY A 451 -31.82 3.09 19.44
CA GLY A 451 -32.74 2.02 19.02
C GLY A 451 -33.30 1.24 20.20
N ARG A 452 -32.42 0.80 21.11
CA ARG A 452 -32.80 0.05 22.31
C ARG A 452 -33.66 0.88 23.28
N ALA A 453 -33.35 2.15 23.46
CA ALA A 453 -34.09 3.03 24.38
C ALA A 453 -35.52 3.30 23.89
N LEU A 454 -35.70 3.45 22.58
CA LEU A 454 -37.01 3.67 21.96
C LEU A 454 -37.82 2.38 21.86
N GLY A 455 -37.18 1.26 21.50
CA GLY A 455 -37.82 -0.06 21.39
C GLY A 455 -39.00 -0.09 20.40
N SER A 456 -39.85 -1.13 20.52
CA SER A 456 -41.14 -1.21 19.81
C SER A 456 -42.29 -0.83 20.75
N LYS A 457 -42.89 0.34 20.54
CA LYS A 457 -43.98 0.89 21.38
C LYS A 457 -45.21 1.23 20.54
N ASP A 458 -46.40 1.22 21.14
CA ASP A 458 -47.64 1.60 20.45
C ASP A 458 -47.75 3.13 20.21
N THR A 459 -47.06 3.93 21.03
CA THR A 459 -46.97 5.39 20.92
C THR A 459 -45.61 5.87 21.40
N TYR A 460 -45.13 6.98 20.85
CA TYR A 460 -43.90 7.65 21.29
C TYR A 460 -44.23 9.07 21.78
N THR A 461 -43.52 9.50 22.81
CA THR A 461 -43.69 10.77 23.51
C THR A 461 -42.40 11.58 23.53
N GLU A 462 -42.48 12.83 23.95
CA GLU A 462 -41.29 13.68 24.14
C GLU A 462 -40.36 13.13 25.23
N SER A 463 -40.90 12.45 26.23
CA SER A 463 -40.11 11.73 27.24
C SER A 463 -39.31 10.58 26.64
N ASP A 464 -39.84 9.90 25.62
CA ASP A 464 -39.08 8.86 24.90
C ASP A 464 -37.92 9.48 24.10
N ALA A 465 -38.10 10.68 23.56
CA ALA A 465 -37.02 11.40 22.88
C ALA A 465 -35.90 11.82 23.86
N ALA A 466 -36.25 12.31 25.06
CA ALA A 466 -35.28 12.61 26.12
C ALA A 466 -34.50 11.35 26.53
N ALA A 467 -35.19 10.23 26.76
CA ALA A 467 -34.56 8.95 27.07
C ALA A 467 -33.61 8.46 25.96
N ALA A 468 -33.94 8.70 24.69
CA ALA A 468 -33.08 8.38 23.55
C ALA A 468 -31.79 9.24 23.53
N VAL A 469 -31.90 10.54 23.82
CA VAL A 469 -30.73 11.44 23.89
C VAL A 469 -29.83 11.08 25.08
N ASP A 470 -30.41 10.72 26.23
CA ASP A 470 -29.66 10.20 27.37
C ASP A 470 -28.94 8.89 27.04
N ALA A 471 -29.62 7.95 26.35
CA ALA A 471 -29.01 6.69 25.94
C ALA A 471 -27.86 6.90 24.94
N LEU A 472 -28.01 7.85 24.01
CA LEU A 472 -26.94 8.25 23.09
C LEU A 472 -25.73 8.80 23.85
N ARG A 473 -25.97 9.73 24.79
CA ARG A 473 -24.93 10.32 25.62
C ARG A 473 -24.18 9.26 26.42
N ASP A 474 -24.92 8.42 27.12
CA ASP A 474 -24.37 7.44 28.04
C ASP A 474 -23.57 6.36 27.31
N ALA A 475 -24.00 5.96 26.10
CA ALA A 475 -23.26 5.04 25.25
C ALA A 475 -21.89 5.60 24.85
N ILE A 476 -21.84 6.87 24.42
CA ILE A 476 -20.59 7.54 24.04
C ILE A 476 -19.67 7.71 25.25
N LEU A 477 -20.18 8.17 26.39
CA LEU A 477 -19.38 8.35 27.61
C LEU A 477 -18.82 7.02 28.12
N THR A 478 -19.65 5.97 28.16
CA THR A 478 -19.27 4.65 28.67
C THR A 478 -18.19 4.01 27.82
N LEU A 479 -18.32 4.08 26.49
CA LEU A 479 -17.38 3.48 25.56
C LEU A 479 -16.11 4.33 25.41
N GLY A 480 -16.27 5.65 25.25
CA GLY A 480 -15.17 6.58 24.99
C GLY A 480 -14.36 6.99 26.21
N LYS A 481 -14.96 6.95 27.41
CA LYS A 481 -14.35 7.36 28.69
C LYS A 481 -13.68 8.75 28.61
N ALA A 482 -14.30 9.65 27.86
CA ALA A 482 -13.89 11.04 27.74
C ALA A 482 -14.80 11.91 28.63
N GLU A 483 -14.23 12.97 29.16
CA GLU A 483 -14.90 13.93 30.04
C GLU A 483 -15.01 15.30 29.36
N ALA A 484 -15.87 16.16 29.90
CA ALA A 484 -15.91 17.56 29.49
C ALA A 484 -14.53 18.22 29.66
N GLY A 485 -14.05 18.89 28.63
CA GLY A 485 -12.73 19.51 28.57
C GLY A 485 -11.61 18.58 28.11
N ASP A 486 -11.91 17.36 27.63
CA ASP A 486 -10.92 16.47 27.01
C ASP A 486 -10.61 16.82 25.55
N LYS A 487 -11.39 17.74 24.95
CA LYS A 487 -11.35 18.13 23.54
C LYS A 487 -11.71 16.95 22.63
N THR A 488 -12.96 16.51 22.73
CA THR A 488 -13.54 15.39 21.96
C THR A 488 -15.00 15.69 21.60
N MET A 489 -15.66 14.77 20.91
CA MET A 489 -17.11 14.88 20.65
C MET A 489 -17.97 15.06 21.91
N VAL A 490 -17.48 14.62 23.08
CA VAL A 490 -18.15 14.80 24.37
C VAL A 490 -18.39 16.27 24.70
N ASP A 491 -17.49 17.16 24.26
CA ASP A 491 -17.60 18.60 24.49
C ASP A 491 -18.78 19.26 23.76
N ALA A 492 -19.22 18.69 22.63
CA ALA A 492 -20.43 19.12 21.94
C ALA A 492 -21.68 18.34 22.38
N LEU A 493 -21.51 17.05 22.66
CA LEU A 493 -22.57 16.13 23.07
C LEU A 493 -23.20 16.47 24.42
N LEU A 494 -22.38 16.81 25.44
CA LEU A 494 -22.90 17.12 26.77
C LEU A 494 -23.80 18.38 26.74
N PRO A 495 -23.37 19.52 26.15
CA PRO A 495 -24.24 20.68 25.98
C PRO A 495 -25.49 20.39 25.14
N PHE A 496 -25.40 19.55 24.11
CA PHE A 496 -26.56 19.11 23.34
C PHE A 496 -27.59 18.41 24.23
N ALA A 497 -27.16 17.38 24.96
CA ALA A 497 -28.06 16.57 25.80
C ALA A 497 -28.69 17.41 26.92
N ASP A 498 -27.88 18.24 27.60
CA ASP A 498 -28.36 19.09 28.70
C ASP A 498 -29.40 20.13 28.24
N VAL A 499 -29.17 20.77 27.09
CA VAL A 499 -30.10 21.76 26.52
C VAL A 499 -31.35 21.10 25.97
N PHE A 500 -31.22 19.94 25.33
CA PHE A 500 -32.35 19.17 24.82
C PHE A 500 -33.29 18.76 25.94
N ASN A 501 -32.76 18.08 26.97
CA ASN A 501 -33.57 17.58 28.08
C ASN A 501 -34.26 18.70 28.85
N ARG A 502 -33.56 19.82 29.10
CA ARG A 502 -34.17 21.00 29.74
C ARG A 502 -35.33 21.56 28.93
N GLY A 503 -35.19 21.63 27.60
CA GLY A 503 -36.27 22.10 26.74
C GLY A 503 -37.51 21.18 26.79
N ILE A 504 -37.30 19.87 26.89
CA ILE A 504 -38.41 18.91 27.08
C ILE A 504 -39.07 19.10 28.45
N ASP A 505 -38.29 19.25 29.52
CA ASP A 505 -38.79 19.49 30.88
C ASP A 505 -39.58 20.81 30.98
N ASP A 506 -39.15 21.84 30.26
CA ASP A 506 -39.79 23.16 30.20
C ASP A 506 -41.02 23.19 29.25
N GLY A 507 -41.28 22.12 28.50
CA GLY A 507 -42.40 22.02 27.56
C GLY A 507 -42.24 22.83 26.27
N ASP A 508 -41.01 23.08 25.83
CA ASP A 508 -40.71 23.83 24.60
C ASP A 508 -41.06 23.04 23.31
N GLY A 509 -41.29 21.74 23.44
CA GLY A 509 -41.64 20.83 22.35
C GLY A 509 -40.43 20.29 21.59
N LEU A 510 -40.57 19.07 21.04
CA LEU A 510 -39.47 18.31 20.42
C LEU A 510 -38.62 19.11 19.41
N VAL A 511 -39.27 19.77 18.43
CA VAL A 511 -38.57 20.45 17.32
C VAL A 511 -37.75 21.63 17.83
N ARG A 512 -38.31 22.44 18.73
CA ARG A 512 -37.63 23.59 19.31
C ARG A 512 -36.49 23.15 20.22
N SER A 513 -36.70 22.10 21.03
CA SER A 513 -35.65 21.54 21.88
C SER A 513 -34.49 20.99 21.04
N LEU A 514 -34.76 20.26 19.95
CA LEU A 514 -33.73 19.77 19.01
C LEU A 514 -32.94 20.92 18.39
N ARG A 515 -33.62 21.96 17.89
CA ARG A 515 -32.96 23.12 17.28
C ARG A 515 -32.05 23.85 18.26
N THR A 516 -32.56 24.12 19.47
CA THR A 516 -31.80 24.83 20.52
C THR A 516 -30.60 24.00 20.98
N ALA A 517 -30.75 22.69 21.10
CA ALA A 517 -29.69 21.77 21.45
C ALA A 517 -28.61 21.68 20.37
N ALA A 518 -29.00 21.60 19.09
CA ALA A 518 -28.07 21.61 17.96
C ALA A 518 -27.26 22.91 17.90
N ASP A 519 -27.87 24.06 18.17
CA ASP A 519 -27.16 25.34 18.27
C ASP A 519 -26.16 25.37 19.44
N ALA A 520 -26.51 24.73 20.56
CA ALA A 520 -25.61 24.59 21.71
C ALA A 520 -24.43 23.68 21.40
N ALA A 521 -24.67 22.57 20.69
CA ALA A 521 -23.65 21.64 20.22
C ALA A 521 -22.67 22.34 19.28
N ALA A 522 -23.16 23.10 18.30
CA ALA A 522 -22.34 23.84 17.35
C ALA A 522 -21.43 24.86 18.05
N ARG A 523 -21.99 25.69 18.94
CA ARG A 523 -21.20 26.65 19.73
C ARG A 523 -20.15 25.96 20.61
N ALA A 524 -20.51 24.84 21.22
CA ALA A 524 -19.60 24.09 22.06
C ALA A 524 -18.49 23.41 21.24
N ALA A 525 -18.81 22.89 20.06
CA ALA A 525 -17.85 22.36 19.10
C ALA A 525 -16.83 23.43 18.70
N ASP A 526 -17.27 24.64 18.35
CA ASP A 526 -16.38 25.76 18.05
C ASP A 526 -15.49 26.13 19.25
N ALA A 527 -16.08 26.14 20.45
CA ALA A 527 -15.37 26.48 21.69
C ALA A 527 -14.25 25.47 22.04
N THR A 528 -14.30 24.24 21.52
CA THR A 528 -13.20 23.28 21.70
C THR A 528 -11.87 23.80 21.15
N ALA A 529 -11.87 24.80 20.27
CA ALA A 529 -10.65 25.48 19.80
C ALA A 529 -9.79 26.03 20.96
N GLY A 530 -10.42 26.44 22.07
CA GLY A 530 -9.72 26.91 23.27
C GLY A 530 -9.23 25.80 24.21
N LEU A 531 -9.55 24.54 23.95
CA LEU A 531 -9.18 23.40 24.77
C LEU A 531 -7.88 22.76 24.29
N SER A 532 -7.10 22.24 25.25
CA SER A 532 -5.95 21.39 24.97
C SER A 532 -6.38 19.92 24.99
N PRO A 533 -6.06 19.10 23.98
CA PRO A 533 -6.50 17.71 23.90
C PRO A 533 -5.86 16.84 24.97
N LYS A 534 -6.71 16.12 25.71
CA LYS A 534 -6.27 15.17 26.75
C LYS A 534 -6.38 13.71 26.31
N LYS A 535 -7.13 13.44 25.23
CA LYS A 535 -7.41 12.12 24.68
C LYS A 535 -7.07 12.06 23.18
N GLY A 536 -7.08 10.85 22.64
CA GLY A 536 -6.92 10.63 21.19
C GLY A 536 -5.53 10.92 20.64
N ARG A 537 -5.42 10.91 19.31
CA ARG A 537 -4.17 11.13 18.57
C ARG A 537 -3.65 12.57 18.68
N ALA A 538 -4.52 13.52 19.02
CA ALA A 538 -4.16 14.93 19.22
C ALA A 538 -3.37 15.20 20.51
N ARG A 539 -3.44 14.33 21.53
CA ARG A 539 -2.78 14.54 22.84
C ARG A 539 -1.26 14.82 22.74
N PRO A 540 -0.45 14.07 21.96
CA PRO A 540 0.99 14.35 21.83
C PRO A 540 1.30 15.65 21.07
N LEU A 541 0.34 16.19 20.32
CA LEU A 541 0.46 17.39 19.50
C LEU A 541 -0.43 18.54 20.02
N ALA A 542 -0.64 18.59 21.34
CA ALA A 542 -1.58 19.51 21.97
C ALA A 542 -1.39 20.99 21.57
N GLU A 543 -0.16 21.45 21.43
CA GLU A 543 0.15 22.82 21.01
C GLU A 543 -0.35 23.14 19.60
N LYS A 544 -0.28 22.17 18.66
CA LYS A 544 -0.80 22.34 17.29
C LYS A 544 -2.32 22.36 17.25
N SER A 545 -2.96 21.68 18.20
CA SER A 545 -4.41 21.56 18.28
C SER A 545 -5.09 22.81 18.87
N LEU A 546 -4.35 23.64 19.62
CA LEU A 546 -4.87 24.89 20.16
C LEU A 546 -5.18 25.89 19.04
N GLY A 547 -6.35 26.55 19.13
CA GLY A 547 -6.86 27.45 18.10
C GLY A 547 -7.70 26.77 17.03
N HIS A 548 -7.80 25.44 17.04
CA HIS A 548 -8.60 24.66 16.08
C HIS A 548 -9.63 23.78 16.79
N PRO A 549 -10.89 23.74 16.34
CA PRO A 549 -11.93 22.93 16.97
C PRO A 549 -11.67 21.43 16.77
N ASP A 550 -12.26 20.60 17.63
CA ASP A 550 -12.16 19.14 17.56
C ASP A 550 -13.00 18.57 16.41
N PRO A 551 -12.44 17.71 15.54
CA PRO A 551 -13.20 17.10 14.43
C PRO A 551 -14.37 16.24 14.92
N GLY A 552 -14.24 15.56 16.07
CA GLY A 552 -15.33 14.80 16.68
C GLY A 552 -16.49 15.69 17.09
N ALA A 553 -16.22 16.77 17.82
CA ALA A 553 -17.20 17.76 18.26
C ALA A 553 -17.88 18.47 17.08
N VAL A 554 -17.10 18.90 16.08
CA VAL A 554 -17.61 19.55 14.87
C VAL A 554 -18.52 18.61 14.09
N SER A 555 -18.09 17.37 13.83
CA SER A 555 -18.93 16.39 13.12
C SER A 555 -20.24 16.08 13.85
N PHE A 556 -20.21 16.01 15.18
CA PHE A 556 -21.43 15.86 15.99
C PHE A 556 -22.36 17.08 15.84
N GLY A 557 -21.82 18.30 15.93
CA GLY A 557 -22.59 19.53 15.75
C GLY A 557 -23.25 19.63 14.37
N LEU A 558 -22.52 19.29 13.30
CA LEU A 558 -23.03 19.28 11.93
C LEU A 558 -24.18 18.27 11.74
N ILE A 559 -24.04 17.07 12.30
CA ILE A 559 -25.08 16.05 12.24
C ILE A 559 -26.32 16.49 13.03
N ALA A 560 -26.13 17.02 14.25
CA ALA A 560 -27.22 17.51 15.09
C ALA A 560 -27.99 18.66 14.42
N ASP A 561 -27.27 19.58 13.77
CA ASP A 561 -27.84 20.69 13.00
C ASP A 561 -28.75 20.19 11.88
N ARG A 562 -28.24 19.27 11.04
CA ARG A 562 -29.01 18.72 9.92
C ARG A 562 -30.24 17.94 10.37
N VAL A 563 -30.12 17.16 11.45
CA VAL A 563 -31.25 16.42 12.04
C VAL A 563 -32.32 17.39 12.58
N ALA A 564 -31.93 18.49 13.21
CA ALA A 564 -32.87 19.50 13.69
C ALA A 564 -33.60 20.22 12.53
N GLU A 565 -32.91 20.53 11.43
CA GLU A 565 -33.53 21.07 10.21
C GLU A 565 -34.59 20.11 9.63
N TYR A 566 -34.25 18.82 9.57
CA TYR A 566 -35.15 17.78 9.11
C TYR A 566 -36.38 17.65 10.02
N ALA A 567 -36.22 17.63 11.34
CA ALA A 567 -37.33 17.60 12.29
C ALA A 567 -38.31 18.77 12.07
N ALA A 568 -37.79 19.98 11.87
CA ALA A 568 -38.60 21.16 11.57
C ALA A 568 -39.32 21.07 10.21
N SER A 569 -38.78 20.32 9.25
CA SER A 569 -39.44 20.09 7.96
C SER A 569 -40.65 19.17 8.06
N ILE A 570 -40.60 18.17 8.95
CA ILE A 570 -41.72 17.25 9.19
C ILE A 570 -42.89 17.98 9.84
N GLU A 571 -42.64 18.85 10.82
CA GLU A 571 -43.71 19.60 11.50
C GLU A 571 -44.47 20.57 10.57
N ARG A 572 -43.83 21.01 9.49
CA ARG A 572 -44.43 21.89 8.47
C ARG A 572 -45.18 21.14 7.36
N SER A 573 -45.00 19.82 7.28
CA SER A 573 -45.57 18.94 6.23
C SER A 573 -46.86 18.29 6.72
#